data_AF-A0A5C9CIW9-F1
#
_entry.id   AF-A0A5C9CIW9-F1
#
_cell.length_a   1.000
_cell.length_b   1.000
_cell.length_c   1.000
_cell.angle_alpha   90.00
_cell.angle_beta   90.00
_cell.angle_gamma   90.00
#
_symmetry.space_group_name_H-M   'P 1'
#
loop_
_entity.id
_entity.type
_entity.pdbx_description
1 polymer ?
#
loop_
_entity_poly.entity_id
_entity_poly.type
_entity_poly.pdbx_seq_one_letter_code
_entity_poly.pdbx_strand_id
1 'polypeptide(L)'
;MVTHVRKVAKPARIVHHVAGRMRIKVMGVAGEAEFFAAVQQVIASLSGVVSVRVNPSSSSIVIDYTPADTVFHFRLQQHPEVSAWLRLEGEDALMAAIDESVTDSARYLEHHSRLAESLVSAAEQVDARLRQASDGYLDLKLLFPMGIAVVTSLHKARGRGTPMWLSLGTFAFNAFLTLHHHRLDTPVIQILSRSVRRG
;
A
#
# COMPACT_ATOMS: atom_id res chain seq x y z
N MET A 1 -8.61 3.41 -40.02
CA MET A 1 -7.78 2.24 -39.73
C MET A 1 -7.64 2.19 -38.22
N VAL A 2 -8.45 1.38 -37.54
CA VAL A 2 -8.48 1.34 -36.06
C VAL A 2 -7.40 0.36 -35.63
N THR A 3 -6.32 0.86 -35.03
CA THR A 3 -5.26 0.02 -34.46
C THR A 3 -5.89 -0.88 -33.40
N HIS A 4 -6.02 -2.17 -33.69
CA HIS A 4 -6.48 -3.15 -32.72
C HIS A 4 -5.42 -3.32 -31.63
N VAL A 5 -5.55 -2.56 -30.54
CA VAL A 5 -4.77 -2.81 -29.33
C VAL A 5 -5.21 -4.17 -28.79
N ARG A 6 -4.28 -5.14 -28.79
CA ARG A 6 -4.56 -6.50 -28.36
C ARG A 6 -4.79 -6.51 -26.84
N LYS A 7 -5.98 -6.94 -26.41
CA LYS A 7 -6.31 -7.15 -24.99
C LYS A 7 -5.50 -8.32 -24.45
N VAL A 8 -4.38 -8.03 -23.78
CA VAL A 8 -3.60 -9.01 -23.04
C VAL A 8 -3.50 -8.51 -21.61
N ALA A 9 -3.97 -9.31 -20.66
CA ALA A 9 -3.88 -8.96 -19.25
C ALA A 9 -2.40 -8.87 -18.83
N LYS A 10 -2.00 -7.68 -18.38
CA LYS A 10 -0.64 -7.42 -17.88
C LYS A 10 -0.63 -7.47 -16.36
N PRO A 11 0.42 -8.03 -15.74
CA PRO A 11 0.55 -8.02 -14.28
C PRO A 11 0.65 -6.57 -13.79
N ALA A 12 -0.13 -6.26 -12.76
CA ALA A 12 -0.18 -4.93 -12.18
C ALA A 12 -0.28 -5.02 -10.66
N ARG A 13 0.37 -4.09 -9.96
CA ARG A 13 0.43 -4.04 -8.50
C ARG A 13 -0.16 -2.74 -8.00
N ILE A 14 -0.95 -2.80 -6.93
CA ILE A 14 -1.38 -1.61 -6.20
C ILE A 14 -0.18 -1.15 -5.37
N VAL A 15 0.37 0.01 -5.72
CA VAL A 15 1.57 0.56 -5.05
C VAL A 15 1.20 1.38 -3.83
N HIS A 16 0.05 2.05 -3.89
CA HIS A 16 -0.42 2.92 -2.82
C HIS A 16 -1.93 3.02 -2.89
N HIS A 17 -2.60 2.90 -1.75
CA HIS A 17 -4.05 3.01 -1.66
C HIS A 17 -4.42 3.83 -0.43
N VAL A 18 -5.11 4.93 -0.65
CA VAL A 18 -5.71 5.78 0.39
C VAL A 18 -7.19 5.93 0.02
N ALA A 19 -8.03 6.21 1.02
CA ALA A 19 -9.42 6.56 0.78
C ALA A 19 -9.54 7.64 -0.31
N GLY A 20 -10.22 7.31 -1.40
CA GLY A 20 -10.41 8.17 -2.57
C GLY A 20 -9.25 8.27 -3.56
N ARG A 21 -8.09 7.66 -3.33
CA ARG A 21 -6.98 7.63 -4.31
C ARG A 21 -6.22 6.30 -4.32
N MET A 22 -6.08 5.69 -5.48
CA MET A 22 -5.34 4.46 -5.69
C MET A 22 -4.28 4.65 -6.78
N ARG A 23 -3.06 4.20 -6.53
CA ARG A 23 -1.99 4.16 -7.52
C ARG A 23 -1.62 2.73 -7.85
N ILE A 24 -1.67 2.40 -9.12
CA ILE A 24 -1.35 1.10 -9.69
C ILE A 24 -0.08 1.26 -10.53
N LYS A 25 0.76 0.24 -10.51
CA LYS A 25 1.94 0.13 -11.36
C LYS A 25 1.79 -1.12 -12.22
N VAL A 26 1.93 -0.96 -13.53
CA VAL A 26 1.80 -2.03 -14.51
C VAL A 26 3.19 -2.50 -14.92
N MET A 27 3.43 -3.80 -14.88
CA MET A 27 4.72 -4.42 -15.19
C MET A 27 4.83 -4.75 -16.69
N GLY A 28 6.02 -4.57 -17.26
CA GLY A 28 6.33 -5.02 -18.62
C GLY A 28 5.65 -4.26 -19.77
N VAL A 29 5.32 -2.98 -19.57
CA VAL A 29 4.66 -2.10 -20.57
C VAL A 29 5.17 -0.65 -20.58
N ALA A 30 6.41 -0.41 -20.14
CA ALA A 30 6.96 0.95 -20.13
C ALA A 30 6.97 1.54 -21.55
N GLY A 31 6.38 2.71 -21.72
CA GLY A 31 6.32 3.42 -23.01
C GLY A 31 5.18 3.03 -23.96
N GLU A 32 4.30 2.07 -23.61
CA GLU A 32 3.16 1.68 -24.45
C GLU A 32 1.96 2.63 -24.29
N ALA A 33 2.02 3.82 -24.89
CA ALA A 33 1.00 4.86 -24.73
C ALA A 33 -0.42 4.42 -25.14
N GLU A 34 -0.56 3.62 -26.20
CA GLU A 34 -1.86 3.12 -26.67
C GLU A 34 -2.52 2.18 -25.65
N PHE A 35 -1.73 1.32 -24.98
CA PHE A 35 -2.23 0.46 -23.90
C PHE A 35 -2.77 1.29 -22.74
N PHE A 36 -2.00 2.30 -22.28
CA PHE A 36 -2.42 3.16 -21.18
C PHE A 36 -3.66 4.00 -21.52
N ALA A 37 -3.80 4.47 -22.75
CA ALA A 37 -5.01 5.17 -23.19
C ALA A 37 -6.24 4.26 -23.16
N ALA A 38 -6.12 3.02 -23.64
CA ALA A 38 -7.22 2.05 -23.61
C ALA A 38 -7.63 1.70 -22.17
N VAL A 39 -6.65 1.46 -21.29
CA VAL A 39 -6.88 1.16 -19.87
C VAL A 39 -7.50 2.37 -19.15
N GLN A 40 -7.04 3.58 -19.43
CA GLN A 40 -7.61 4.81 -18.87
C GLN A 40 -9.09 4.93 -19.19
N GLN A 41 -9.47 4.67 -20.44
CA GLN A 41 -10.87 4.77 -20.87
C GLN A 41 -11.77 3.75 -20.19
N VAL A 42 -11.29 2.52 -20.01
CA VAL A 42 -12.03 1.45 -19.30
C VAL A 42 -12.18 1.77 -17.81
N ILE A 43 -11.14 2.30 -17.16
CA ILE A 43 -11.23 2.63 -15.72
C ILE A 43 -12.08 3.89 -15.51
N ALA A 44 -11.99 4.87 -16.42
CA ALA A 44 -12.76 6.11 -16.32
C ALA A 44 -14.26 5.91 -16.51
N SER A 45 -14.70 4.82 -17.15
CA SER A 45 -16.12 4.49 -17.30
C SER A 45 -16.73 3.80 -16.07
N LEU A 46 -15.92 3.44 -15.07
CA LEU A 46 -16.39 2.77 -13.87
C LEU A 46 -17.14 3.73 -12.94
N SER A 47 -18.21 3.22 -12.33
CA SER A 47 -18.98 3.98 -11.34
C SER A 47 -18.14 4.29 -10.10
N GLY A 48 -18.19 5.54 -9.63
CA GLY A 48 -17.46 5.99 -8.45
C GLY A 48 -16.04 6.50 -8.74
N VAL A 49 -15.55 6.40 -9.98
CA VAL A 49 -14.28 7.02 -10.41
C VAL A 49 -14.50 8.50 -10.69
N VAL A 50 -13.64 9.34 -10.11
CA VAL A 50 -13.65 10.80 -10.28
C VAL A 50 -12.67 11.21 -11.38
N SER A 51 -11.46 10.64 -11.37
CA SER A 51 -10.48 10.89 -12.43
C SER A 51 -9.49 9.74 -12.56
N VAL A 52 -8.92 9.58 -13.77
CA VAL A 52 -7.85 8.61 -14.04
C VAL A 52 -6.73 9.33 -14.75
N ARG A 53 -5.52 9.25 -14.18
CA ARG A 53 -4.28 9.74 -14.78
C ARG A 53 -3.38 8.57 -15.10
N VAL A 54 -2.82 8.53 -16.31
CA VAL A 54 -1.85 7.53 -16.73
C VAL A 54 -0.52 8.19 -17.03
N ASN A 55 0.56 7.50 -16.69
CA ASN A 55 1.92 7.91 -17.01
C ASN A 55 2.64 6.70 -17.64
N PRO A 56 2.70 6.64 -18.98
CA PRO A 56 3.32 5.53 -19.70
C PRO A 56 4.83 5.38 -19.47
N SER A 57 5.56 6.49 -19.27
CA SER A 57 7.02 6.45 -19.07
C SER A 57 7.39 5.83 -17.72
N SER A 58 6.54 5.98 -16.71
CA SER A 58 6.70 5.35 -15.40
C SER A 58 5.79 4.14 -15.18
N SER A 59 5.10 3.66 -16.21
CA SER A 59 4.12 2.56 -16.17
C SER A 59 3.12 2.64 -15.01
N SER A 60 2.63 3.85 -14.70
CA SER A 60 1.80 4.11 -13.52
C SER A 60 0.42 4.63 -13.89
N ILE A 61 -0.59 4.19 -13.15
CA ILE A 61 -1.98 4.63 -13.25
C ILE A 61 -2.38 5.16 -11.88
N VAL A 62 -2.97 6.35 -11.83
CA VAL A 62 -3.54 6.95 -10.62
C VAL A 62 -5.03 7.11 -10.84
N ILE A 63 -5.81 6.56 -9.92
CA ILE A 63 -7.26 6.55 -9.92
C ILE A 63 -7.70 7.35 -8.71
N ASP A 64 -8.38 8.47 -8.96
CA ASP A 64 -9.12 9.18 -7.92
C ASP A 64 -10.57 8.65 -7.97
N TYR A 65 -11.08 8.19 -6.84
CA TYR A 65 -12.42 7.63 -6.70
C TYR A 65 -13.13 8.25 -5.49
N THR A 66 -14.43 7.98 -5.34
CA THR A 66 -15.22 8.56 -4.26
C THR A 66 -14.76 7.99 -2.91
N PRO A 67 -14.32 8.82 -1.92
CA PRO A 67 -13.78 8.31 -0.66
C PRO A 67 -14.77 7.48 0.17
N ALA A 68 -16.08 7.69 -0.02
CA ALA A 68 -17.13 6.91 0.62
C ALA A 68 -17.22 5.45 0.13
N ASP A 69 -16.51 5.11 -0.95
CA ASP A 69 -16.55 3.82 -1.62
C ASP A 69 -15.45 2.88 -1.12
N THR A 70 -15.72 2.24 0.03
CA THR A 70 -14.75 1.37 0.72
C THR A 70 -14.44 0.07 -0.04
N VAL A 71 -15.33 -0.34 -0.95
CA VAL A 71 -15.25 -1.60 -1.70
C VAL A 71 -14.72 -1.39 -3.13
N PHE A 72 -14.32 -0.16 -3.48
CA PHE A 72 -13.83 0.19 -4.81
C PHE A 72 -12.69 -0.72 -5.29
N HIS A 73 -11.71 -1.00 -4.42
CA HIS A 73 -10.55 -1.84 -4.76
C HIS A 73 -10.95 -3.26 -5.18
N PHE A 74 -11.89 -3.86 -4.46
CA PHE A 74 -12.38 -5.21 -4.72
C PHE A 74 -13.18 -5.26 -6.04
N ARG A 75 -14.04 -4.27 -6.27
CA ARG A 75 -14.79 -4.15 -7.52
C ARG A 75 -13.87 -3.92 -8.72
N LEU A 76 -12.82 -3.11 -8.57
CA LEU A 76 -11.82 -2.89 -9.61
C LEU A 76 -11.09 -4.19 -9.99
N GLN A 77 -10.73 -5.02 -8.99
CA GLN A 77 -10.10 -6.32 -9.21
C GLN A 77 -11.02 -7.33 -9.90
N GLN A 78 -12.31 -7.31 -9.56
CA GLN A 78 -13.30 -8.25 -10.11
C GLN A 78 -13.95 -7.77 -11.41
N HIS A 79 -13.69 -6.53 -11.85
CA HIS A 79 -14.35 -5.99 -13.03
C HIS A 79 -13.88 -6.72 -14.30
N PRO A 80 -14.77 -7.36 -15.08
CA PRO A 80 -14.38 -8.17 -16.23
C PRO A 80 -13.56 -7.41 -17.25
N GLU A 81 -13.93 -6.15 -17.53
CA GLU A 81 -13.20 -5.33 -18.49
C GLU A 81 -11.83 -4.91 -17.99
N VAL A 82 -11.66 -4.67 -16.69
CA VAL A 82 -10.35 -4.29 -16.12
C VAL A 82 -9.45 -5.51 -16.07
N SER A 83 -9.97 -6.67 -15.67
CA SER A 83 -9.23 -7.93 -15.60
C SER A 83 -8.72 -8.42 -16.98
N ALA A 84 -9.40 -8.02 -18.07
CA ALA A 84 -8.95 -8.30 -19.43
C ALA A 84 -7.67 -7.52 -19.81
N TRP A 85 -7.37 -6.41 -19.12
CA TRP A 85 -6.20 -5.57 -19.36
C TRP A 85 -5.15 -5.66 -18.25
N LEU A 86 -5.58 -5.80 -17.00
CA LEU A 86 -4.75 -5.76 -15.80
C LEU A 86 -5.05 -6.95 -14.91
N ARG A 87 -4.04 -7.76 -14.64
CA ARG A 87 -4.07 -8.77 -13.58
C ARG A 87 -3.52 -8.13 -12.32
N LEU A 88 -4.41 -7.65 -11.47
CA LEU A 88 -4.03 -7.05 -10.19
C LEU A 88 -3.56 -8.14 -9.22
N GLU A 89 -2.27 -8.19 -8.97
CA GLU A 89 -1.67 -9.05 -7.95
C GLU A 89 -1.86 -8.38 -6.60
N GLY A 90 -2.80 -8.90 -5.81
CA GLY A 90 -3.03 -8.47 -4.44
C GLY A 90 -1.96 -9.04 -3.53
N GLU A 91 -0.86 -8.32 -3.35
CA GLU A 91 0.08 -8.57 -2.26
C GLU A 91 -0.23 -7.64 -1.08
N ASP A 92 -0.72 -8.29 -0.03
CA ASP A 92 -0.71 -7.92 1.38
C ASP A 92 -1.47 -6.65 1.80
N ALA A 93 -2.71 -6.85 2.25
CA ALA A 93 -3.42 -5.90 3.10
C ALA A 93 -2.57 -5.42 4.31
N LEU A 94 -1.63 -6.26 4.77
CA LEU A 94 -0.64 -5.91 5.78
C LEU A 94 0.34 -4.83 5.28
N MET A 95 0.83 -4.92 4.03
CA MET A 95 1.75 -3.94 3.45
C MET A 95 1.03 -2.63 3.09
N ALA A 96 -0.24 -2.72 2.66
CA ALA A 96 -1.09 -1.55 2.46
C ALA A 96 -1.36 -0.81 3.79
N ALA A 97 -1.65 -1.54 4.87
CA ALA A 97 -1.83 -0.95 6.20
C ALA A 97 -0.55 -0.30 6.75
N ILE A 98 0.63 -0.89 6.47
CA ILE A 98 1.92 -0.29 6.83
C ILE A 98 2.13 1.02 6.06
N ASP A 99 1.89 1.05 4.74
CA ASP A 99 2.08 2.25 3.91
C ASP A 99 1.11 3.38 4.31
N GLU A 100 -0.14 3.04 4.62
CA GLU A 100 -1.14 3.98 5.13
C GLU A 100 -0.72 4.59 6.47
N SER A 101 -0.28 3.77 7.43
CA SER A 101 0.19 4.24 8.75
C SER A 101 1.44 5.13 8.68
N VAL A 102 2.34 4.85 7.73
CA VAL A 102 3.53 5.66 7.47
C VAL A 102 3.14 6.99 6.83
N THR A 103 2.18 7.00 5.91
CA THR A 103 1.69 8.22 5.26
C THR A 103 0.99 9.14 6.24
N ASP A 104 0.21 8.59 7.17
CA ASP A 104 -0.44 9.36 8.23
C ASP A 104 0.59 9.95 9.22
N SER A 105 1.61 9.16 9.56
CA SER A 105 2.74 9.63 10.38
C SER A 105 3.55 10.72 9.66
N ALA A 106 3.79 10.58 8.35
CA ALA A 106 4.49 11.58 7.55
C ALA A 106 3.72 12.91 7.52
N ARG A 107 2.39 12.89 7.33
CA ARG A 107 1.53 14.07 7.43
C ARG A 107 1.56 14.72 8.82
N TYR A 108 1.64 13.91 9.88
CA TYR A 108 1.75 14.41 11.24
C TYR A 108 3.11 15.06 11.53
N LEU A 109 4.18 14.51 10.94
CA LEU A 109 5.55 14.99 11.08
C LEU A 109 5.83 16.25 10.24
N GLU A 110 5.21 16.36 9.07
CA GLU A 110 5.28 17.54 8.17
C GLU A 110 4.83 18.83 8.88
N HIS A 111 3.89 18.72 9.84
CA HIS A 111 3.42 19.86 10.63
C HIS A 111 4.30 20.19 11.86
N HIS A 112 5.18 19.29 12.30
CA HIS A 112 5.78 19.38 13.63
C HIS A 112 7.30 19.21 13.71
N SER A 113 8.01 18.69 12.70
CA SER A 113 9.46 18.49 12.83
C SER A 113 10.24 18.45 11.51
N ARG A 114 11.13 19.43 11.32
CA ARG A 114 12.08 19.51 10.19
C ARG A 114 13.09 18.36 10.14
N LEU A 115 13.41 17.76 11.29
CA LEU A 115 14.34 16.61 11.35
C LEU A 115 13.69 15.34 10.82
N ALA A 116 12.39 15.16 11.08
CA ALA A 116 11.66 14.02 10.56
C ALA A 116 11.52 14.09 9.04
N GLU A 117 11.23 15.27 8.49
CA GLU A 117 11.22 15.50 7.05
C GLU A 117 12.58 15.17 6.40
N SER A 118 13.69 15.55 7.04
CA SER A 118 15.04 15.23 6.55
C SER A 118 15.35 13.73 6.53
N LEU A 119 14.88 12.99 7.54
CA LEU A 119 15.09 11.53 7.62
C LEU A 119 14.22 10.79 6.61
N VAL A 120 12.97 11.20 6.45
CA VAL A 120 12.04 10.62 5.47
C VAL A 120 12.56 10.85 4.06
N SER A 121 12.93 12.09 3.72
CA SER A 121 13.47 12.40 2.39
C SER A 121 14.79 11.69 2.08
N ALA A 122 15.66 11.48 3.08
CA ALA A 122 16.87 10.68 2.91
C ALA A 122 16.56 9.20 2.64
N ALA A 123 15.58 8.63 3.34
CA ALA A 123 15.14 7.26 3.12
C ALA A 123 14.52 7.08 1.73
N GLU A 124 13.70 8.02 1.28
CA GLU A 124 13.11 8.04 -0.06
C GLU A 124 14.18 8.11 -1.17
N GLN A 125 15.24 8.91 -0.97
CA GLN A 125 16.35 8.97 -1.92
C GLN A 125 17.12 7.65 -2.03
N VAL A 126 17.31 6.94 -0.91
CA VAL A 126 17.97 5.65 -0.90
C VAL A 126 17.11 4.60 -1.61
N ASP A 127 15.80 4.57 -1.34
CA ASP A 127 14.88 3.64 -2.01
C ASP A 127 14.82 3.88 -3.52
N ALA A 128 14.72 5.14 -3.94
CA ALA A 128 14.69 5.50 -5.36
C ALA A 128 15.95 5.04 -6.10
N ARG A 129 17.12 5.16 -5.47
CA ARG A 129 18.41 4.70 -6.03
C ARG A 129 18.50 3.18 -6.09
N LEU A 130 18.01 2.49 -5.06
CA LEU A 130 17.94 1.02 -5.06
C LEU A 130 17.06 0.50 -6.20
N ARG A 131 15.86 1.06 -6.33
CA ARG A 131 14.89 0.68 -7.37
C ARG A 131 15.43 0.93 -8.78
N GLN A 132 16.15 2.03 -9.00
CA GLN A 132 16.79 2.33 -10.28
C GLN A 132 17.94 1.38 -10.61
N ALA A 133 18.74 1.00 -9.62
CA ALA A 133 19.86 0.07 -9.82
C ALA A 133 19.41 -1.37 -10.08
N SER A 134 18.22 -1.76 -9.62
CA SER A 134 17.71 -3.13 -9.68
C SER A 134 16.58 -3.37 -10.70
N ASP A 135 16.39 -2.45 -11.65
CA ASP A 135 15.30 -2.53 -12.64
C ASP A 135 13.90 -2.69 -12.00
N GLY A 136 13.73 -2.14 -10.79
CA GLY A 136 12.48 -2.19 -10.01
C GLY A 136 12.24 -3.43 -9.15
N TYR A 137 13.13 -4.44 -9.16
CA TYR A 137 12.94 -5.69 -8.39
C TYR A 137 13.36 -5.60 -6.92
N LEU A 138 14.28 -4.71 -6.55
CA LEU A 138 14.76 -4.53 -5.19
C LEU A 138 14.29 -3.17 -4.64
N ASP A 139 13.65 -3.23 -3.48
CA ASP A 139 13.14 -2.10 -2.71
C ASP A 139 13.74 -2.19 -1.29
N LEU A 140 13.95 -1.06 -0.62
CA LEU A 140 14.38 -1.04 0.78
C LEU A 140 13.40 -1.82 1.69
N LYS A 141 12.10 -1.82 1.36
CA LYS A 141 11.04 -2.60 2.01
C LYS A 141 11.26 -4.11 1.90
N LEU A 142 11.87 -4.60 0.81
CA LEU A 142 12.20 -6.02 0.62
C LEU A 142 13.55 -6.36 1.27
N LEU A 143 14.51 -5.44 1.20
CA LEU A 143 15.85 -5.61 1.73
C LEU A 143 15.91 -5.58 3.26
N PHE A 144 15.04 -4.81 3.90
CA PHE A 144 15.02 -4.70 5.37
C PHE A 144 14.73 -6.03 6.07
N PRO A 145 13.61 -6.74 5.78
CA PRO A 145 13.34 -8.05 6.41
C PRO A 145 14.37 -9.11 6.01
N MET A 146 14.86 -9.10 4.75
CA MET A 146 15.94 -9.96 4.31
C MET A 146 17.25 -9.72 5.09
N GLY A 147 17.60 -8.45 5.33
CA GLY A 147 18.76 -8.08 6.13
C GLY A 147 18.66 -8.60 7.56
N ILE A 148 17.49 -8.46 8.19
CA ILE A 148 17.24 -9.04 9.53
C ILE A 148 17.37 -10.57 9.48
N ALA A 149 16.79 -11.23 8.49
CA ALA A 149 16.84 -12.69 8.35
C ALA A 149 18.29 -13.21 8.15
N VAL A 150 19.09 -12.50 7.35
CA VAL A 150 20.50 -12.85 7.10
C VAL A 150 21.35 -12.61 8.36
N VAL A 151 21.18 -11.47 9.03
CA VAL A 151 21.93 -11.14 10.26
C VAL A 151 21.61 -12.11 11.39
N THR A 152 20.33 -12.44 11.56
CA THR A 152 19.89 -13.42 12.58
C THR A 152 20.41 -14.83 12.26
N SER A 153 20.37 -15.24 10.99
CA SER A 153 20.92 -16.53 10.56
C SER A 153 22.44 -16.62 10.75
N LEU A 154 23.19 -15.56 10.44
CA LEU A 154 24.63 -15.50 10.67
C LEU A 154 25.00 -15.56 12.16
N HIS A 155 24.20 -14.93 13.03
CA HIS A 155 24.39 -15.04 14.48
C HIS A 155 24.18 -16.47 14.98
N LYS A 156 23.10 -17.12 14.54
CA LYS A 156 22.78 -18.51 14.86
C LYS A 156 23.84 -19.49 14.34
N ALA A 157 24.32 -19.29 13.11
CA ALA A 157 25.36 -20.11 12.50
C ALA A 157 26.74 -19.97 13.19
N ARG A 158 27.01 -18.84 13.83
CA ARG A 158 28.23 -18.61 14.63
C ARG A 158 28.14 -19.15 16.06
N GLY A 159 27.09 -19.88 16.42
CA GLY A 159 26.88 -20.43 17.77
C GLY A 159 26.66 -19.36 18.85
N ARG A 160 26.44 -18.10 18.45
CA ARG A 160 26.02 -17.04 19.37
C ARG A 160 24.53 -17.21 19.57
N GLY A 161 24.09 -17.31 20.83
CA GLY A 161 22.67 -17.37 21.18
C GLY A 161 21.88 -16.21 20.58
N THR A 162 20.56 -16.23 20.72
CA THR A 162 19.68 -15.18 20.23
C THR A 162 20.25 -13.80 20.59
N PRO A 163 20.47 -12.89 19.62
CA PRO A 163 21.09 -11.62 19.91
C PRO A 163 20.30 -10.86 20.99
N MET A 164 20.98 -10.34 22.01
CA MET A 164 20.32 -9.67 23.16
C MET A 164 19.39 -8.53 22.73
N TRP A 165 19.73 -7.81 21.66
CA TRP A 165 18.87 -6.75 21.10
C TRP A 165 17.56 -7.29 20.53
N LEU A 166 17.55 -8.53 20.01
CA LEU A 166 16.35 -9.17 19.48
C LEU A 166 15.42 -9.58 20.62
N SER A 167 15.98 -10.17 21.68
CA SER A 167 15.21 -10.46 22.91
C SER A 167 14.63 -9.19 23.52
N LEU A 168 15.44 -8.12 23.62
CA LEU A 168 14.98 -6.82 24.11
C LEU A 168 13.86 -6.25 23.23
N GLY A 169 13.99 -6.34 21.90
CA GLY A 169 12.96 -5.91 20.96
C GLY A 169 11.65 -6.68 21.14
N THR A 170 11.71 -8.02 21.29
CA THR A 170 10.53 -8.85 21.57
C THR A 170 9.86 -8.48 22.88
N PHE A 171 10.62 -8.27 23.96
CA PHE A 171 10.05 -7.83 25.24
C PHE A 171 9.44 -6.44 25.16
N ALA A 172 10.10 -5.48 24.51
CA ALA A 172 9.58 -4.13 24.32
C ALA A 172 8.28 -4.12 23.49
N PHE A 173 8.22 -4.91 22.43
CA PHE A 173 7.03 -5.03 21.58
C PHE A 173 5.86 -5.67 22.34
N ASN A 174 6.11 -6.75 23.09
CA ASN A 174 5.09 -7.36 23.94
C ASN A 174 4.60 -6.41 25.04
N ALA A 175 5.50 -5.65 25.66
CA ALA A 175 5.14 -4.62 26.64
C ALA A 175 4.28 -3.51 26.00
N PHE A 176 4.64 -3.06 24.80
CA PHE A 176 3.86 -2.08 24.04
C PHE A 176 2.45 -2.58 23.73
N LEU A 177 2.31 -3.79 23.20
CA LEU A 177 1.00 -4.38 22.91
C LEU A 177 0.14 -4.50 24.17
N THR A 178 0.73 -4.95 25.27
CA THR A 178 0.05 -5.08 26.57
C THR A 178 -0.46 -3.73 27.07
N LEU A 179 0.35 -2.67 26.95
CA LEU A 179 -0.02 -1.31 27.37
C LEU A 179 -1.07 -0.65 26.46
N HIS A 180 -1.14 -1.04 25.18
CA HIS A 180 -2.06 -0.45 24.21
C HIS A 180 -3.35 -1.26 24.01
N HIS A 181 -3.44 -2.51 24.49
CA HIS A 181 -4.67 -3.28 24.49
C HIS A 181 -5.81 -2.63 25.31
N HIS A 182 -5.49 -1.84 26.34
CA HIS A 182 -6.49 -1.09 27.12
C HIS A 182 -7.18 0.08 26.40
N ARG A 183 -6.77 0.45 25.17
CA ARG A 183 -7.43 1.52 24.38
C ARG A 183 -8.48 1.01 23.39
N LEU A 184 -8.65 -0.30 23.23
CA LEU A 184 -9.62 -0.87 22.28
C LEU A 184 -10.95 -1.33 22.91
N ASP A 185 -11.04 -1.39 24.25
CA ASP A 185 -12.21 -1.90 24.97
C ASP A 185 -13.09 -0.79 25.59
N THR A 186 -13.36 0.30 24.88
CA THR A 186 -14.34 1.29 25.35
C THR A 186 -15.71 0.98 24.75
N PRO A 187 -16.68 0.40 25.49
CA PRO A 187 -18.02 0.17 24.97
C PRO A 187 -18.74 1.49 24.70
N VAL A 188 -19.16 1.67 23.45
CA VAL A 188 -20.05 2.76 23.02
C VAL A 188 -21.36 2.67 23.81
N ILE A 189 -21.65 3.77 24.49
CA ILE A 189 -22.86 4.06 25.25
C ILE A 189 -24.13 3.77 24.41
N GLN A 190 -24.96 2.82 24.84
CA GLN A 190 -26.40 2.79 24.48
C GLN A 190 -27.21 3.42 25.61
N ILE A 191 -27.41 4.72 25.49
CA ILE A 191 -28.41 5.49 26.22
C ILE A 191 -29.70 5.48 25.39
N LEU A 192 -30.82 5.19 26.07
CA LEU A 192 -32.24 5.40 25.72
C LEU A 192 -32.92 4.40 24.77
N SER A 193 -33.75 3.54 25.38
CA SER A 193 -35.18 3.58 25.08
C SER A 193 -36.01 3.43 26.36
N ARG A 194 -36.49 4.57 26.85
CA ARG A 194 -37.60 4.66 27.79
C ARG A 194 -38.83 5.09 26.98
N SER A 195 -39.87 4.27 26.91
CA SER A 195 -41.26 4.62 27.29
C SER A 195 -42.23 3.50 26.85
N VAL A 196 -42.98 2.88 27.79
CA VAL A 196 -44.44 3.07 28.02
C VAL A 196 -45.26 2.28 26.96
N ARG A 197 -46.15 1.32 27.29
CA ARG A 197 -47.42 1.46 28.06
C ARG A 197 -48.15 0.11 28.23
N ARG A 198 -48.75 -0.08 29.42
CA ARG A 198 -50.05 -0.70 29.78
C ARG A 198 -50.52 -2.01 29.14
N GLY A 199 -50.89 -2.93 30.02
CA GLY A 199 -51.86 -4.02 29.89
C GLY A 199 -51.99 -4.67 31.25
#